data_AF-A0A852AB30-F1
#
_entry.id   AF-A0A852AB30-F1
#
_cell.length_a   1.000
_cell.length_b   1.000
_cell.length_c   1.000
_cell.angle_alpha   90.00
_cell.angle_beta   90.00
_cell.angle_gamma   90.00
#
_symmetry.space_group_name_H-M   'P 1'
#
loop_
_entity.id
_entity.type
_entity.pdbx_description
1 polymer ?
#
loop_
_entity_poly.entity_id
_entity_poly.type
_entity_poly.pdbx_seq_one_letter_code
_entity_poly.pdbx_strand_id
1 'polypeptide(L)'
;VDTNRIVHIHSVIILRRSDKRKDRVEISPEQLSAASTEAEISFSRDSSRLARGMTGRPMRVVGWYHSHPHITVWPSHVDVRTQAMYQMMDQGFVGLIFSCFIEDKNTKTGRILYTCFQSVQAQKSSDTASPWTDCCNIVEVSFLFAAFNYISYSSRYDRIEIPIHVVPHETIGKVCLESAVELPKILCQEEQDAYRRIHSLTHLDSVTKIHNGSVFTKNLCSQMSAISGPLLQWLEDRLEQNKQRMQELQQEKEQLLEELAALE
;
A
#
# COMPACT_ATOMS: atom_id res chain seq x y z
N VAL A 1 -24.82 6.51 11.29
CA VAL A 1 -23.38 6.28 11.08
C VAL A 1 -22.77 7.64 10.79
N ASP A 2 -21.84 8.11 11.62
CA ASP A 2 -21.22 9.41 11.43
C ASP A 2 -20.37 9.37 10.15
N THR A 3 -20.90 9.90 9.05
CA THR A 3 -20.26 9.93 7.72
C THR A 3 -18.96 10.75 7.73
N ASN A 4 -18.66 11.47 8.82
CA ASN A 4 -17.44 12.25 8.97
C ASN A 4 -16.19 11.45 9.36
N ARG A 5 -16.29 10.14 9.65
CA ARG A 5 -15.14 9.31 10.08
C ARG A 5 -14.80 8.13 9.17
N ILE A 6 -15.40 8.04 7.99
CA ILE A 6 -15.13 6.95 7.03
C ILE A 6 -14.16 7.45 5.95
N VAL A 7 -13.09 6.69 5.73
CA VAL A 7 -12.14 6.92 4.63
C VAL A 7 -12.50 6.00 3.47
N HIS A 8 -12.83 6.59 2.32
CA HIS A 8 -13.05 5.86 1.07
C HIS A 8 -11.79 5.92 0.21
N ILE A 9 -11.16 4.76 -0.02
CA ILE A 9 -9.98 4.63 -0.88
C ILE A 9 -10.45 4.21 -2.28
N HIS A 10 -10.24 5.08 -3.27
CA HIS A 10 -10.71 4.85 -4.65
C HIS A 10 -9.63 4.28 -5.57
N SER A 11 -8.39 4.72 -5.41
CA SER A 11 -7.24 4.30 -6.22
C SER A 11 -5.97 4.31 -5.38
N VAL A 12 -4.88 3.76 -5.94
CA VAL A 12 -3.57 3.67 -5.28
C VAL A 12 -2.46 4.15 -6.22
N ILE A 13 -1.39 4.70 -5.65
CA ILE A 13 -0.19 5.09 -6.39
C ILE A 13 0.94 4.17 -5.95
N ILE A 14 1.57 3.50 -6.91
CA ILE A 14 2.72 2.64 -6.66
C ILE A 14 3.96 3.54 -6.59
N LEU A 15 4.69 3.48 -5.48
CA LEU A 15 5.89 4.27 -5.27
C LEU A 15 7.14 3.41 -5.39
N ARG A 16 8.18 3.99 -5.99
CA ARG A 16 9.53 3.42 -5.95
C ARG A 16 10.13 3.60 -4.55
N ARG A 17 10.66 2.53 -3.98
CA ARG A 17 11.34 2.60 -2.69
C ARG A 17 12.83 2.91 -2.87
N SER A 18 13.29 4.03 -2.33
CA SER A 18 14.70 4.46 -2.43
C SER A 18 15.62 3.76 -1.43
N ASP A 19 15.19 3.57 -0.17
CA ASP A 19 15.93 2.82 0.85
C ASP A 19 15.48 1.36 0.91
N LYS A 20 16.38 0.40 0.66
CA LYS A 20 16.06 -1.03 0.62
C LYS A 20 16.37 -1.79 1.92
N ARG A 21 16.72 -1.11 3.02
CA ARG A 21 17.02 -1.76 4.31
C ARG A 21 15.81 -2.51 4.89
N LYS A 22 16.03 -3.55 5.70
CA LYS A 22 14.92 -4.26 6.34
C LYS A 22 14.15 -3.32 7.28
N ASP A 23 12.82 -3.47 7.35
CA ASP A 23 11.92 -2.77 8.29
C ASP A 23 11.87 -1.23 8.18
N ARG A 24 12.52 -0.62 7.17
CA ARG A 24 12.55 0.83 6.96
C ARG A 24 11.69 1.28 5.78
N VAL A 25 10.39 1.46 6.00
CA VAL A 25 9.47 1.98 4.97
C VAL A 25 9.14 3.43 5.29
N GLU A 26 9.77 4.35 4.56
CA GLU A 26 9.53 5.78 4.64
C GLU A 26 9.17 6.29 3.25
N ILE A 27 8.14 7.14 3.16
CA ILE A 27 7.78 7.84 1.93
C ILE A 27 8.41 9.22 2.03
N SER A 28 9.18 9.61 1.01
CA SER A 28 9.85 10.91 1.05
C SER A 28 8.83 12.06 0.91
N PRO A 29 9.12 13.26 1.45
CA PRO A 29 8.24 14.41 1.27
C PRO A 29 7.96 14.73 -0.21
N GLU A 30 8.95 14.52 -1.09
CA GLU A 30 8.80 14.70 -2.54
C GLU A 30 7.80 13.70 -3.13
N GLN A 31 7.82 12.46 -2.66
CA GLN A 31 6.86 11.43 -3.08
C GLN A 31 5.44 11.74 -2.59
N LEU A 32 5.29 12.22 -1.35
CA LEU A 32 4.00 12.68 -0.83
C LEU A 32 3.46 13.88 -1.61
N SER A 33 4.33 14.83 -1.96
CA SER A 33 3.97 15.98 -2.79
C SER A 33 3.53 15.54 -4.18
N ALA A 34 4.30 14.66 -4.84
CA ALA A 34 3.96 14.14 -6.16
C ALA A 34 2.64 13.36 -6.15
N ALA A 35 2.42 12.53 -5.12
CA ALA A 35 1.17 11.80 -4.93
C ALA A 35 -0.03 12.74 -4.71
N SER A 36 0.18 13.87 -4.03
CA SER A 36 -0.87 14.88 -3.82
C SER A 36 -1.25 15.56 -5.13
N THR A 37 -0.26 15.96 -5.95
CA THR A 37 -0.50 16.49 -7.30
C THR A 37 -1.24 15.47 -8.17
N GLU A 38 -0.85 14.20 -8.13
CA GLU A 38 -1.50 13.16 -8.93
C GLU A 38 -2.94 12.90 -8.48
N ALA A 39 -3.24 12.99 -7.17
CA ALA A 39 -4.60 12.87 -6.65
C ALA A 39 -5.52 13.99 -7.18
N GLU A 40 -5.03 15.23 -7.25
CA GLU A 40 -5.75 16.37 -7.83
C GLU A 40 -6.00 16.21 -9.34
N ILE A 41 -4.99 15.72 -10.07
CA ILE A 41 -5.10 15.45 -11.51
C ILE A 41 -6.09 14.31 -11.77
N SER A 42 -6.00 13.22 -11.02
CA SER A 42 -6.89 12.06 -11.13
C SER A 42 -8.35 12.45 -10.86
N PHE A 43 -8.60 13.32 -9.87
CA PHE A 43 -9.91 13.90 -9.63
C PHE A 43 -10.47 14.66 -10.84
N SER A 44 -9.62 15.42 -11.51
CA SER A 44 -10.01 16.23 -12.67
C SER A 44 -10.28 15.37 -13.91
N ARG A 45 -9.61 14.23 -14.04
CA ARG A 45 -9.70 13.32 -15.19
C ARG A 45 -10.81 12.28 -15.04
N ASP A 46 -11.20 11.93 -13.82
CA ASP A 46 -12.30 11.02 -13.59
C ASP A 46 -13.66 11.73 -13.81
N SER A 47 -14.19 11.57 -15.02
CA SER A 47 -15.52 12.07 -15.37
C SER A 47 -16.67 11.22 -14.80
N SER A 48 -16.38 10.11 -14.10
CA SER A 48 -17.44 9.26 -13.55
C SER A 48 -18.30 10.06 -12.56
N ARG A 49 -19.61 10.04 -12.79
CA ARG A 49 -20.60 10.68 -11.90
C ARG A 49 -20.54 10.11 -10.48
N LEU A 50 -19.92 8.94 -10.28
CA LEU A 50 -19.84 8.22 -9.01
C LEU A 50 -18.90 8.89 -8.00
N ALA A 51 -17.72 9.36 -8.43
CA ALA A 51 -16.79 10.12 -7.58
C ALA A 51 -17.37 11.48 -7.13
N ARG A 52 -18.16 12.12 -8.00
CA ARG A 52 -18.88 13.37 -7.68
C ARG A 52 -20.16 13.16 -6.85
N GLY A 53 -20.86 12.05 -7.06
CA GLY A 53 -22.19 11.80 -6.50
C GLY A 53 -22.21 11.19 -5.10
N MET A 54 -21.18 10.42 -4.70
CA MET A 54 -21.21 9.68 -3.42
C MET A 54 -20.57 10.41 -2.24
N THR A 55 -19.61 11.32 -2.46
CA THR A 55 -18.91 11.98 -1.33
C THR A 55 -18.83 13.50 -1.44
N GLY A 56 -18.99 14.09 -2.64
CA GLY A 56 -18.86 15.54 -2.87
C GLY A 56 -17.52 16.13 -2.42
N ARG A 57 -16.51 15.29 -2.14
CA ARG A 57 -15.21 15.68 -1.59
C ARG A 57 -14.12 15.51 -2.64
N PRO A 58 -13.16 16.45 -2.72
CA PRO A 58 -12.02 16.32 -3.63
C PRO A 58 -11.18 15.08 -3.26
N MET A 59 -10.65 14.37 -4.27
CA MET A 59 -9.68 13.31 -3.99
C MET A 59 -8.42 13.91 -3.38
N ARG A 60 -7.88 13.21 -2.39
CA ARG A 60 -6.64 13.57 -1.69
C ARG A 60 -5.92 12.30 -1.27
N VAL A 61 -4.65 12.43 -0.90
CA VAL A 61 -3.93 11.33 -0.24
C VAL A 61 -4.51 11.13 1.16
N VAL A 62 -4.99 9.93 1.46
CA VAL A 62 -5.69 9.59 2.72
C VAL A 62 -4.96 8.51 3.55
N GLY A 63 -3.90 7.94 3.01
CA GLY A 63 -3.18 6.87 3.68
C GLY A 63 -2.01 6.35 2.86
N TRP A 64 -1.42 5.28 3.36
CA TRP A 64 -0.30 4.57 2.76
C TRP A 64 -0.45 3.07 2.95
N TYR A 65 0.30 2.31 2.15
CA TYR A 65 0.33 0.86 2.29
C TYR A 65 1.73 0.31 2.06
N HIS A 66 2.04 -0.82 2.69
CA HIS A 66 3.22 -1.62 2.39
C HIS A 66 2.93 -3.10 2.57
N SER A 67 3.90 -3.94 2.18
CA SER A 67 3.78 -5.39 2.27
C SER A 67 4.79 -6.00 3.22
N HIS A 68 4.36 -7.09 3.85
CA HIS A 68 5.07 -7.90 4.82
C HIS A 68 5.25 -9.31 4.23
N PRO A 69 6.26 -9.53 3.36
CA PRO A 69 6.49 -10.85 2.77
C PRO A 69 6.98 -11.83 3.84
N HIS A 70 6.34 -13.00 3.93
CA HIS A 70 6.69 -14.09 4.85
C HIS A 70 6.69 -13.73 6.35
N ILE A 71 6.12 -12.59 6.73
CA ILE A 71 6.00 -12.13 8.12
C ILE A 71 4.56 -11.76 8.45
N THR A 72 4.25 -11.60 9.73
CA THR A 72 2.89 -11.32 10.19
C THR A 72 2.36 -9.99 9.67
N VAL A 73 1.03 -9.87 9.56
CA VAL A 73 0.34 -8.65 9.14
C VAL A 73 0.41 -7.50 10.16
N TRP A 74 0.83 -7.79 11.39
CA TRP A 74 0.89 -6.79 12.45
C TRP A 74 2.00 -5.74 12.20
N PRO A 75 1.71 -4.44 12.41
CA PRO A 75 2.72 -3.40 12.26
C PRO A 75 3.82 -3.54 13.30
N SER A 76 5.05 -3.29 12.87
CA SER A 76 6.21 -3.16 13.73
C SER A 76 6.19 -1.84 14.51
N HIS A 77 7.10 -1.69 15.48
CA HIS A 77 7.29 -0.42 16.18
C HIS A 77 7.71 0.73 15.25
N VAL A 78 8.43 0.40 14.17
CA VAL A 78 8.80 1.39 13.14
C VAL A 78 7.56 1.85 12.38
N ASP A 79 6.68 0.91 11.99
CA ASP A 79 5.44 1.24 11.28
C ASP A 79 4.52 2.12 12.12
N VAL A 80 4.35 1.82 13.42
CA VAL A 80 3.52 2.62 14.33
C VAL A 80 4.10 4.02 14.51
N ARG A 81 5.42 4.17 14.62
CA ARG A 81 6.07 5.47 14.71
C ARG A 81 5.94 6.28 13.41
N THR A 82 6.14 5.65 12.25
CA THR A 82 5.97 6.29 10.95
C THR A 82 4.53 6.73 10.74
N GLN A 83 3.56 5.89 11.10
CA GLN A 83 2.14 6.22 11.08
C GLN A 83 1.83 7.43 11.98
N ALA A 84 2.42 7.51 13.17
CA ALA A 84 2.27 8.67 14.05
C ALA A 84 2.80 9.95 13.42
N MET A 85 3.95 9.88 12.73
CA MET A 85 4.49 11.02 11.99
C MET A 85 3.56 11.48 10.87
N TYR A 86 2.95 10.58 10.11
CA TYR A 86 1.96 10.97 9.10
C TYR A 86 0.69 11.55 9.71
N GLN A 87 0.25 11.04 10.86
CA GLN A 87 -0.90 11.59 11.58
C GLN A 87 -0.66 13.00 12.13
N MET A 88 0.60 13.40 12.35
CA MET A 88 0.91 14.80 12.69
C MET A 88 0.56 15.76 11.54
N MET A 89 0.58 15.28 10.28
CA MET A 89 0.20 16.07 9.11
C MET A 89 -1.31 15.96 8.82
N ASP A 90 -1.89 14.76 8.95
CA ASP A 90 -3.33 14.54 8.80
C ASP A 90 -3.83 13.48 9.78
N GLN A 91 -4.66 13.90 10.74
CA GLN A 91 -5.23 13.00 11.75
C GLN A 91 -6.11 11.89 11.15
N GLY A 92 -6.65 12.09 9.93
CA GLY A 92 -7.42 11.09 9.20
C GLY A 92 -6.58 10.09 8.41
N PHE A 93 -5.25 10.20 8.45
CA PHE A 93 -4.34 9.35 7.67
C PHE A 93 -4.33 7.92 8.21
N VAL A 94 -4.42 6.92 7.33
CA VAL A 94 -4.46 5.50 7.71
C VAL A 94 -3.32 4.70 7.08
N GLY A 95 -2.84 3.67 7.78
CA GLY A 95 -1.83 2.73 7.28
C GLY A 95 -2.44 1.37 6.99
N LEU A 96 -2.11 0.78 5.83
CA LEU A 96 -2.50 -0.58 5.47
C LEU A 96 -1.28 -1.49 5.34
N ILE A 97 -1.41 -2.73 5.81
CA ILE A 97 -0.34 -3.74 5.68
C ILE A 97 -0.91 -4.97 5.00
N PHE A 98 -0.19 -5.47 3.99
CA PHE A 98 -0.49 -6.71 3.30
C PHE A 98 0.58 -7.76 3.60
N SER A 99 0.23 -8.80 4.34
CA SER A 99 1.09 -9.96 4.56
C SER A 99 0.90 -10.96 3.43
N CYS A 100 1.97 -11.21 2.69
CA CYS A 100 1.97 -12.03 1.49
C CYS A 100 2.91 -13.22 1.64
N PHE A 101 2.69 -14.27 0.83
CA PHE A 101 3.51 -15.48 0.80
C PHE A 101 3.57 -16.21 2.15
N ILE A 102 2.47 -16.20 2.89
CA ILE A 102 2.32 -17.04 4.08
C ILE A 102 1.88 -18.42 3.63
N GLU A 103 2.72 -19.42 3.88
CA GLU A 103 2.42 -20.80 3.54
C GLU A 103 2.59 -21.67 4.78
N ASP A 104 1.55 -22.43 5.09
CA ASP A 104 1.64 -23.48 6.09
C ASP A 104 2.17 -24.76 5.44
N LYS A 105 3.42 -25.12 5.76
CA LYS A 105 4.11 -26.27 5.17
C LYS A 105 3.40 -27.60 5.41
N ASN A 106 2.63 -27.71 6.50
CA ASN A 106 1.94 -28.95 6.84
C ASN A 106 0.65 -29.11 6.05
N THR A 107 -0.09 -28.03 5.86
CA THR A 107 -1.40 -28.04 5.18
C THR A 107 -1.30 -27.67 3.70
N LYS A 108 -0.14 -27.15 3.25
CA LYS A 108 0.09 -26.55 1.92
C LYS A 108 -0.92 -25.44 1.59
N THR A 109 -1.45 -24.77 2.61
CA THR A 109 -2.38 -23.64 2.41
C THR A 109 -1.60 -22.33 2.32
N GLY A 110 -1.76 -21.63 1.20
CA GLY A 110 -1.33 -20.24 1.06
C GLY A 110 -2.34 -19.28 1.71
N ARG A 111 -1.84 -18.24 2.38
CA ARG A 111 -2.66 -17.20 3.01
C ARG A 111 -2.15 -15.82 2.63
N ILE A 112 -3.09 -14.91 2.42
CA ILE A 112 -2.85 -13.47 2.30
C ILE A 112 -3.69 -12.81 3.38
N LEU A 113 -3.06 -11.96 4.19
CA LEU A 113 -3.70 -11.26 5.29
C LEU A 113 -3.53 -9.76 5.07
N TYR A 114 -4.52 -8.97 5.46
CA TYR A 114 -4.42 -7.51 5.42
C TYR A 114 -5.00 -6.90 6.69
N THR A 115 -4.46 -5.75 7.09
CA THR A 115 -4.94 -4.98 8.25
C THR A 115 -4.83 -3.48 7.97
N CYS A 116 -5.53 -2.68 8.76
CA CYS A 116 -5.54 -1.24 8.70
C CYS A 116 -5.42 -0.72 10.12
N PHE A 117 -4.61 0.32 10.29
CA PHE A 117 -4.31 0.83 11.61
C PHE A 117 -4.06 2.33 11.58
N GLN A 118 -4.22 2.91 12.77
CA GLN A 118 -3.68 4.20 13.14
C GLN A 118 -2.79 4.03 14.37
N SER A 119 -2.12 5.12 14.73
CA SER A 119 -1.35 5.25 15.94
C SER A 119 -2.04 6.21 16.91
N VAL A 120 -1.94 5.92 18.19
CA VAL A 120 -2.43 6.76 19.30
C VAL A 120 -1.30 6.94 20.30
N GLN A 121 -1.26 8.10 20.97
CA GLN A 121 -0.26 8.32 22.01
C GLN A 121 -0.56 7.38 23.19
N ALA A 122 0.43 6.58 23.60
CA ALA A 122 0.31 5.70 24.74
C ALA A 122 0.00 6.53 25.99
N GLN A 123 -1.02 6.14 26.74
CA GLN A 123 -1.31 6.81 28.01
C GLN A 123 -0.12 6.59 28.96
N LYS A 124 0.45 7.69 29.47
CA LYS A 124 1.29 7.60 30.65
C LYS A 124 0.38 7.10 31.77
N SER A 125 0.71 5.96 32.37
CA SER A 125 0.23 5.65 33.71
C SER A 125 0.65 6.82 34.60
N SER A 126 -0.26 7.76 34.84
CA SER A 126 -0.08 8.73 35.89
C SER A 126 -0.15 7.94 37.18
N ASP A 127 1.00 7.73 37.82
CA ASP A 127 1.09 7.34 39.22
C ASP A 127 0.45 8.47 40.07
N THR A 128 -0.88 8.51 40.09
CA THR A 128 -1.60 9.05 41.24
C THR A 128 -1.65 7.93 42.25
N ALA A 129 -0.79 8.03 43.26
CA ALA A 129 -0.82 7.17 44.42
C ALA A 129 -2.25 7.04 44.97
N SER A 130 -2.85 5.87 44.81
CA SER A 130 -3.86 5.36 45.73
C SER A 130 -3.20 4.25 46.55
N PRO A 131 -3.13 4.33 47.89
CA PRO A 131 -2.79 3.18 48.69
C PRO A 131 -3.94 2.18 48.64
N TRP A 132 -3.59 0.89 48.87
CA TRP A 132 -4.46 -0.28 49.04
C TRP A 132 -4.50 -1.27 47.86
N THR A 133 -3.54 -2.20 47.97
CA THR A 133 -3.68 -3.67 47.95
C THR A 133 -3.74 -4.45 46.63
N ASP A 134 -2.75 -5.35 46.55
CA ASP A 134 -2.84 -6.75 46.14
C ASP A 134 -2.96 -7.08 44.64
N CYS A 135 -1.82 -7.43 44.02
CA CYS A 135 -1.43 -8.84 43.87
C CYS A 135 -0.19 -9.02 42.97
N CYS A 136 0.58 -10.06 43.30
CA CYS A 136 1.65 -10.72 42.54
C CYS A 136 3.07 -10.13 42.67
N ASN A 137 3.77 -10.66 43.67
CA ASN A 137 5.21 -10.55 43.88
C ASN A 137 6.00 -10.89 42.61
N ILE A 138 6.72 -9.87 42.14
CA ILE A 138 7.90 -9.95 41.29
C ILE A 138 9.07 -10.42 42.16
N VAL A 139 9.83 -11.41 41.70
CA VAL A 139 11.19 -11.62 42.19
C VAL A 139 12.08 -10.65 41.41
N GLU A 140 12.51 -9.58 42.06
CA GLU A 140 13.52 -8.64 41.56
C GLU A 140 14.86 -9.34 41.35
N VAL A 141 15.49 -9.08 40.21
CA VAL A 141 16.95 -8.87 40.18
C VAL A 141 17.21 -7.61 39.37
N SER A 142 17.34 -6.51 40.10
CA SER A 142 17.74 -5.20 39.62
C SER A 142 19.26 -5.17 39.46
N PHE A 143 19.77 -4.98 38.24
CA PHE A 143 21.12 -4.44 38.02
C PHE A 143 21.01 -3.05 37.43
N LEU A 144 21.50 -2.09 38.22
CA LEU A 144 21.65 -0.68 37.90
C LEU A 144 22.53 -0.47 36.67
N PHE A 145 22.10 0.42 35.78
CA PHE A 145 23.02 1.41 35.21
C PHE A 145 22.30 2.76 35.12
N ALA A 146 22.71 3.67 35.99
CA ALA A 146 22.40 5.09 35.89
C ALA A 146 23.41 5.76 34.95
N ALA A 147 22.94 6.82 34.31
CA ALA A 147 23.65 7.87 33.58
C ALA A 147 24.07 7.58 32.13
N PHE A 148 23.24 8.04 31.18
CA PHE A 148 23.63 9.15 30.29
C PHE A 148 22.37 9.93 29.90
N ASN A 149 22.42 11.25 30.11
CA ASN A 149 21.36 12.18 29.74
C ASN A 149 21.12 12.14 28.21
N TYR A 150 20.01 11.53 27.81
CA TYR A 150 19.22 12.01 26.70
C TYR A 150 17.78 12.03 27.21
N ILE A 151 17.23 13.22 27.38
CA ILE A 151 15.79 13.40 27.53
C ILE A 151 15.18 12.93 26.20
N SER A 152 14.94 11.63 26.06
CA SER A 152 14.09 11.10 25.00
C SER A 152 12.67 11.29 25.48
N TYR A 153 12.05 12.41 25.09
CA TYR A 153 10.61 12.46 24.91
C TYR A 153 10.23 11.49 23.78
N SER A 154 10.45 10.19 23.98
CA SER A 154 9.83 9.17 23.15
C SER A 154 8.39 9.07 23.64
N SER A 155 7.51 9.93 23.13
CA SER A 155 6.08 9.63 23.11
C SER A 155 5.95 8.21 22.55
N ARG A 156 5.66 7.24 23.43
CA ARG A 156 5.34 5.88 22.99
C ARG A 156 4.01 5.99 22.26
N TYR A 157 3.93 5.41 21.07
CA TYR A 157 2.71 5.34 20.29
C TYR A 157 2.28 3.88 20.28
N ASP A 158 0.99 3.65 20.52
CA ASP A 158 0.36 2.35 20.44
C ASP A 158 -0.44 2.26 19.14
N ARG A 159 -0.61 1.04 18.64
CA ARG A 159 -1.44 0.75 17.47
C ARG A 159 -2.91 0.70 17.88
N ILE A 160 -3.76 1.35 17.10
CA ILE A 160 -5.21 1.11 17.09
C ILE A 160 -5.62 0.50 15.75
N GLU A 161 -6.42 -0.56 15.79
CA GLU A 161 -6.95 -1.22 14.59
C GLU A 161 -8.18 -0.47 14.05
N ILE A 162 -8.24 -0.32 12.73
CA ILE A 162 -9.35 0.34 12.04
C ILE A 162 -10.10 -0.71 11.22
N PRO A 163 -11.43 -0.85 11.39
CA PRO A 163 -12.25 -1.75 10.57
C PRO A 163 -12.13 -1.42 9.07
N ILE A 164 -11.93 -2.45 8.24
CA ILE A 164 -11.85 -2.32 6.79
C ILE A 164 -13.02 -3.04 6.16
N HIS A 165 -13.61 -2.41 5.14
CA HIS A 165 -14.61 -3.03 4.29
C HIS A 165 -14.21 -2.86 2.82
N VAL A 166 -14.15 -3.97 2.09
CA VAL A 166 -13.94 -3.97 0.63
C VAL A 166 -15.30 -3.80 -0.02
N VAL A 167 -15.51 -2.64 -0.66
CA VAL A 167 -16.75 -2.36 -1.40
C VAL A 167 -16.63 -3.00 -2.79
N PRO A 168 -17.56 -3.89 -3.18
CA PRO A 168 -17.52 -4.50 -4.51
C PRO A 168 -17.71 -3.44 -5.60
N HIS A 169 -16.95 -3.58 -6.68
CA HIS A 169 -17.07 -2.73 -7.87
C HIS A 169 -16.99 -3.62 -9.11
N GLU A 170 -17.97 -3.52 -10.01
CA GLU A 170 -18.17 -4.47 -11.11
C GLU A 170 -17.09 -4.37 -12.20
N THR A 171 -16.61 -3.15 -12.44
CA THR A 171 -15.59 -2.86 -13.47
C THR A 171 -14.30 -2.36 -12.85
N ILE A 172 -13.18 -2.42 -13.58
CA ILE A 172 -11.94 -1.76 -13.13
C ILE A 172 -11.97 -0.34 -13.68
N GLY A 173 -11.96 0.64 -12.77
CA GLY A 173 -11.88 2.05 -13.15
C GLY A 173 -10.57 2.37 -13.87
N LYS A 174 -10.63 3.34 -14.79
CA LYS A 174 -9.49 3.77 -15.60
C LYS A 174 -8.27 4.13 -14.75
N VAL A 175 -8.47 4.90 -13.67
CA VAL A 175 -7.37 5.33 -12.77
C VAL A 175 -6.66 4.11 -12.18
N CYS A 176 -7.40 3.11 -11.68
CA CYS A 176 -6.81 1.89 -11.13
C CYS A 176 -6.06 1.07 -12.18
N LEU A 177 -6.57 1.02 -13.42
CA LEU A 177 -5.90 0.34 -14.53
C LEU A 177 -4.59 1.04 -14.92
N GLU A 178 -4.62 2.38 -15.03
CA GLU A 178 -3.42 3.20 -15.27
C GLU A 178 -2.38 2.96 -14.17
N SER A 179 -2.78 3.01 -12.89
CA SER A 179 -1.89 2.70 -11.76
C SER A 179 -1.31 1.29 -11.82
N ALA A 180 -2.07 0.29 -12.26
CA ALA A 180 -1.60 -1.10 -12.37
C ALA A 180 -0.50 -1.26 -13.44
N VAL A 181 -0.63 -0.57 -14.58
CA VAL A 181 0.35 -0.64 -15.69
C VAL A 181 1.58 0.25 -15.47
N GLU A 182 1.62 1.05 -14.40
CA GLU A 182 2.82 1.81 -14.01
C GLU A 182 3.89 0.94 -13.34
N LEU A 183 3.53 -0.19 -12.70
CA LEU A 183 4.50 -1.03 -11.98
C LEU A 183 5.69 -1.49 -12.85
N PRO A 184 5.49 -2.07 -14.06
CA PRO A 184 6.62 -2.43 -14.93
C PRO A 184 7.49 -1.23 -15.32
N LYS A 185 6.90 -0.05 -15.52
CA LYS A 185 7.64 1.16 -15.88
C LYS A 185 8.52 1.62 -14.72
N ILE A 186 7.99 1.61 -13.51
CA ILE A 186 8.73 1.96 -12.28
C ILE A 186 9.93 1.03 -12.09
N LEU A 187 9.72 -0.28 -12.22
CA LEU A 187 10.79 -1.28 -12.05
C LEU A 187 11.88 -1.15 -13.12
N CYS A 188 11.49 -0.89 -14.36
CA CYS A 188 12.42 -0.69 -15.47
C CYS A 188 13.23 0.60 -15.28
N GLN A 189 12.57 1.71 -14.92
CA GLN A 189 13.25 2.96 -14.60
C GLN A 189 14.23 2.81 -13.43
N GLU A 190 13.88 1.99 -12.45
CA GLU A 190 14.75 1.71 -11.31
C GLU A 190 16.08 1.07 -11.72
N GLU A 191 16.03 0.02 -12.54
CA GLU A 191 17.21 -0.65 -13.08
C GLU A 191 18.00 0.28 -14.01
N GLN A 192 17.31 1.05 -14.86
CA GLN A 192 17.97 2.00 -15.75
C GLN A 192 18.73 3.08 -14.98
N ASP A 193 18.15 3.65 -13.93
CA ASP A 193 18.85 4.66 -13.12
C ASP A 193 20.06 4.06 -12.40
N ALA A 194 19.96 2.81 -11.90
CA ALA A 194 21.08 2.11 -11.30
C ALA A 194 22.20 1.86 -12.31
N TYR A 195 21.86 1.40 -13.52
CA TYR A 195 22.81 1.18 -14.60
C TYR A 195 23.47 2.48 -15.05
N ARG A 196 22.70 3.57 -15.25
CA ARG A 196 23.23 4.89 -15.65
C ARG A 196 24.21 5.45 -14.61
N ARG A 197 23.95 5.28 -13.30
CA ARG A 197 24.88 5.70 -12.25
C ARG A 197 26.23 4.99 -12.37
N ILE A 198 26.23 3.67 -12.59
CA ILE A 198 27.47 2.90 -12.75
C ILE A 198 28.15 3.25 -14.08
N HIS A 199 27.38 3.39 -15.16
CA HIS A 199 27.91 3.73 -16.48
C HIS A 199 28.56 5.11 -16.54
N SER A 200 28.17 6.03 -15.65
CA SER A 200 28.79 7.36 -15.52
C SER A 200 30.24 7.32 -15.01
N LEU A 201 30.67 6.19 -14.43
CA LEU A 201 32.04 6.00 -13.97
C LEU A 201 32.97 5.75 -15.16
N THR A 202 33.74 6.77 -15.53
CA THR A 202 34.61 6.77 -16.72
C THR A 202 35.79 5.81 -16.62
N HIS A 203 36.24 5.50 -15.40
CA HIS A 203 37.42 4.69 -15.11
C HIS A 203 37.20 3.17 -15.20
N LEU A 204 35.98 2.71 -15.47
CA LEU A 204 35.69 1.29 -15.57
C LEU A 204 36.30 0.68 -16.85
N ASP A 205 36.93 -0.48 -16.70
CA ASP A 205 37.45 -1.24 -17.82
C ASP A 205 36.33 -1.82 -18.69
N SER A 206 36.67 -2.19 -19.93
CA SER A 206 35.71 -2.70 -20.91
C SER A 206 35.04 -4.02 -20.49
N VAL A 207 35.75 -4.90 -19.77
CA VAL A 207 35.20 -6.18 -19.31
C VAL A 207 34.15 -5.93 -18.22
N THR A 208 34.43 -5.02 -17.28
CA THR A 208 33.47 -4.59 -16.27
C THR A 208 32.23 -3.94 -16.90
N LYS A 209 32.41 -3.11 -17.94
CA LYS A 209 31.26 -2.52 -18.68
C LYS A 209 30.40 -3.60 -19.35
N ILE A 210 31.01 -4.61 -19.97
CA ILE A 210 30.30 -5.74 -20.56
C ILE A 210 29.54 -6.52 -19.48
N HIS A 211 30.20 -6.83 -18.36
CA HIS A 211 29.57 -7.53 -17.24
C HIS A 211 28.34 -6.78 -16.72
N ASN A 212 28.48 -5.48 -16.44
CA ASN A 212 27.38 -4.64 -15.98
C ASN A 212 26.23 -4.61 -16.99
N GLY A 213 26.54 -4.54 -18.28
CA GLY A 213 25.54 -4.62 -19.36
C GLY A 213 24.81 -5.96 -19.37
N SER A 214 25.52 -7.08 -19.20
CA SER A 214 24.90 -8.41 -19.11
C SER A 214 23.99 -8.54 -17.88
N VAL A 215 24.40 -8.03 -16.73
CA VAL A 215 23.57 -8.02 -15.50
C VAL A 215 22.32 -7.18 -15.70
N PHE A 216 22.44 -6.00 -16.30
CA PHE A 216 21.30 -5.14 -16.62
C PHE A 216 20.30 -5.84 -17.55
N THR A 217 20.77 -6.43 -18.66
CA THR A 217 19.92 -7.20 -19.57
C THR A 217 19.24 -8.37 -18.85
N LYS A 218 19.98 -9.13 -18.03
CA LYS A 218 19.42 -10.23 -17.24
C LYS A 218 18.28 -9.75 -16.33
N ASN A 219 18.47 -8.64 -15.62
CA ASN A 219 17.47 -8.09 -14.72
C ASN A 219 16.22 -7.63 -15.47
N LEU A 220 16.37 -6.93 -16.60
CA LEU A 220 15.23 -6.52 -17.43
C LEU A 220 14.46 -7.72 -17.99
N CYS A 221 15.15 -8.74 -18.50
CA CYS A 221 14.51 -9.97 -18.97
C CYS A 221 13.74 -10.66 -17.84
N SER A 222 14.31 -10.70 -16.63
CA SER A 222 13.63 -11.27 -15.45
C SER A 222 12.37 -10.48 -15.09
N GLN A 223 12.42 -9.14 -15.09
CA GLN A 223 11.25 -8.30 -14.82
C GLN A 223 10.16 -8.48 -15.89
N MET A 224 10.56 -8.54 -17.16
CA MET A 224 9.63 -8.73 -18.27
C MET A 224 8.91 -10.09 -18.17
N SER A 225 9.66 -11.15 -17.85
CA SER A 225 9.08 -12.50 -17.70
C SER A 225 8.20 -12.64 -16.45
N ALA A 226 8.57 -11.99 -15.34
CA ALA A 226 7.88 -12.17 -14.06
C ALA A 226 6.72 -11.19 -13.85
N ILE A 227 6.76 -10.00 -14.48
CA ILE A 227 5.79 -8.93 -14.26
C ILE A 227 5.06 -8.58 -15.54
N SER A 228 5.76 -8.11 -16.58
CA SER A 228 5.11 -7.59 -17.78
C SER A 228 4.35 -8.66 -18.57
N GLY A 229 4.92 -9.85 -18.72
CA GLY A 229 4.29 -10.98 -19.42
C GLY A 229 2.98 -11.41 -18.77
N PRO A 230 2.98 -11.78 -17.47
CA PRO A 230 1.74 -12.13 -16.76
C PRO A 230 0.72 -10.99 -16.73
N LEU A 231 1.15 -9.74 -16.61
CA LEU A 231 0.24 -8.58 -16.65
C LEU A 231 -0.44 -8.44 -18.01
N LEU A 232 0.33 -8.55 -19.11
CA LEU A 232 -0.23 -8.48 -20.46
C LEU A 232 -1.23 -9.60 -20.72
N GLN A 233 -0.87 -10.83 -20.34
CA GLN A 233 -1.77 -11.98 -20.46
C GLN A 233 -3.09 -11.73 -19.72
N TRP A 234 -3.01 -11.27 -18.46
CA TRP A 234 -4.21 -10.96 -17.68
C TRP A 234 -5.07 -9.86 -18.31
N LEU A 235 -4.47 -8.84 -18.92
CA LEU A 235 -5.19 -7.78 -19.62
C LEU A 235 -5.92 -8.30 -20.87
N GLU A 236 -5.27 -9.16 -21.65
CA GLU A 236 -5.85 -9.79 -22.84
C GLU A 236 -7.00 -10.73 -22.46
N ASP A 237 -6.80 -11.59 -21.45
CA ASP A 237 -7.82 -12.49 -20.93
C ASP A 237 -9.04 -11.70 -20.41
N ARG A 238 -8.80 -10.61 -19.68
CA ARG A 238 -9.85 -9.75 -19.16
C ARG A 238 -10.62 -9.03 -20.27
N LEU A 239 -9.93 -8.60 -21.32
CA LEU A 239 -10.57 -8.00 -22.49
C LEU A 239 -11.53 -9.00 -23.14
N GLU A 240 -11.12 -10.26 -23.29
CA GLU A 240 -11.96 -11.29 -23.87
C GLU A 240 -13.16 -11.62 -22.98
N GLN A 241 -12.97 -11.74 -21.67
CA GLN A 241 -14.07 -11.89 -20.70
C GLN A 241 -15.07 -10.73 -20.78
N ASN A 242 -14.59 -9.49 -20.92
CA ASN A 242 -15.46 -8.33 -21.05
C ASN A 242 -16.26 -8.34 -22.35
N LYS A 243 -15.69 -8.81 -23.46
CA LYS A 243 -16.43 -8.97 -24.73
C LYS A 243 -17.53 -10.01 -24.60
N GLN A 244 -17.22 -11.17 -24.00
CA GLN A 244 -18.21 -12.22 -23.76
C GLN A 244 -19.34 -11.69 -22.87
N ARG A 245 -18.99 -11.02 -21.77
CA ARG A 245 -19.97 -10.43 -20.86
C ARG A 245 -20.84 -9.36 -21.53
N MET A 246 -20.27 -8.58 -22.45
CA MET A 246 -21.02 -7.59 -23.22
C MET A 246 -22.08 -8.24 -24.11
N GLN A 247 -21.76 -9.38 -24.74
CA GLN A 247 -22.73 -10.13 -25.56
C GLN A 247 -23.86 -10.69 -24.71
N GLU A 248 -23.54 -11.30 -23.55
CA GLU A 248 -24.55 -11.80 -22.61
C GLU A 248 -25.49 -10.70 -22.13
N LEU A 249 -24.94 -9.56 -21.71
CA LEU A 249 -25.73 -8.41 -21.25
C LEU A 249 -26.57 -7.81 -22.37
N GLN A 250 -26.10 -7.83 -23.60
CA GLN A 250 -26.87 -7.36 -24.75
C GLN A 250 -28.05 -8.29 -25.05
N GLN A 251 -27.86 -9.60 -24.97
CA GLN A 251 -28.94 -10.58 -25.12
C GLN A 251 -29.97 -10.48 -23.98
N GLU A 252 -29.51 -10.36 -22.73
CA GLU A 252 -30.38 -10.17 -21.57
C GLU A 252 -31.19 -8.89 -21.69
N LYS A 253 -30.56 -7.80 -22.15
CA LYS A 253 -31.26 -6.54 -22.43
C LYS A 253 -32.35 -6.71 -23.48
N GLU A 254 -32.10 -7.42 -24.57
CA GLU A 254 -33.09 -7.66 -25.63
C GLU A 254 -34.27 -8.46 -25.10
N GLN A 255 -34.03 -9.55 -24.36
CA GLN A 255 -35.08 -10.35 -23.74
C GLN A 255 -35.96 -9.53 -22.78
N LEU A 256 -35.33 -8.73 -21.90
CA LEU A 256 -36.07 -7.90 -20.95
C LEU A 256 -36.91 -6.82 -21.64
N LEU A 257 -36.46 -6.30 -22.78
CA LEU A 257 -37.24 -5.34 -23.56
C LEU A 257 -38.45 -6.00 -24.22
N GLU A 258 -38.32 -7.23 -24.71
CA GLU A 258 -39.45 -8.01 -25.25
C GLU A 258 -40.48 -8.34 -24.16
N GLU A 259 -40.03 -8.78 -22.97
CA GLU A 259 -40.91 -9.05 -21.82
C GLU A 259 -41.65 -7.79 -21.36
N LEU A 260 -40.96 -6.65 -21.32
CA LEU A 260 -41.58 -5.37 -20.96
C LEU A 260 -42.63 -4.94 -21.99
N ALA A 261 -42.35 -5.09 -23.28
CA ALA A 261 -43.29 -4.77 -24.35
C ALA A 261 -44.53 -5.68 -24.35
N ALA A 262 -44.41 -6.91 -23.84
CA ALA A 262 -45.54 -7.84 -23.70
C ALA A 262 -46.48 -7.51 -22.51
N LEU A 263 -46.04 -6.62 -21.60
CA LEU A 263 -46.82 -6.18 -20.44
C LEU A 263 -47.61 -4.88 -20.67
N GLU A 264 -47.33 -4.16 -21.77
CA GLU A 264 -48.07 -2.98 -22.25
C GLU A 264 -49.20 -3.35 -23.22
#